data_AF-A0A3M7PTG5-F1
#
_entry.id   AF-A0A3M7PTG5-F1
#
_cell.length_a   1.000
_cell.length_b   1.000
_cell.length_c   1.000
_cell.angle_alpha   90.00
_cell.angle_beta   90.00
_cell.angle_gamma   90.00
#
_symmetry.space_group_name_H-M   'P 1'
#
loop_
_entity.id
_entity.type
_entity.pdbx_description
1 polymer ?
#
loop_
_entity_poly.entity_id
_entity_poly.type
_entity_poly.pdbx_seq_one_letter_code
_entity_poly.pdbx_strand_id
1 'polypeptide(L)'
;MRKAIESFCTINKELLSNDISLPISQRAGTAGYCPGAICSNLKFSINEDFGGFSNMIVIAHELGHNLGAAHDDFYAQCIPTQNQRFIMASSLTGGNLNRFSSCSIEQFKSFLLNPSLTGASQQAQCLLNKAQNLVENNLTKDKQPGEFLSPDDQCKMIH
;
A
#
# COMPACT_ATOMS: atom_id res chain seq x y z
N MET A 1 14.65 4.77 -1.07
CA MET A 1 13.86 3.54 -1.31
C MET A 1 13.99 2.47 -0.23
N ARG A 2 15.18 2.07 0.29
CA ARG A 2 15.25 1.05 1.37
C ARG A 2 14.52 1.42 2.67
N LYS A 3 14.51 2.71 3.04
CA LYS A 3 13.69 3.23 4.16
C LYS A 3 12.18 3.06 3.94
N ALA A 4 11.73 2.94 2.69
CA ALA A 4 10.35 2.62 2.35
C ALA A 4 10.13 1.10 2.29
N ILE A 5 11.16 0.27 2.12
CA ILE A 5 11.01 -1.20 2.10
C ILE A 5 11.05 -1.78 3.53
N GLU A 6 11.86 -1.21 4.44
CA GLU A 6 11.80 -1.51 5.89
C GLU A 6 10.50 -1.04 6.55
N SER A 7 9.68 -0.31 5.80
CA SER A 7 8.38 0.19 6.21
C SER A 7 7.24 -0.78 5.91
N PHE A 8 7.47 -1.97 5.35
CA PHE A 8 6.38 -2.91 5.08
C PHE A 8 6.62 -4.23 5.79
N CYS A 9 5.63 -4.64 6.59
CA CYS A 9 5.50 -5.97 7.11
C CYS A 9 4.28 -6.62 6.46
N THR A 10 4.46 -7.82 5.91
CA THR A 10 3.35 -8.64 5.42
C THR A 10 3.22 -9.82 6.36
N ILE A 11 2.00 -10.03 6.87
CA ILE A 11 1.68 -11.12 7.79
C ILE A 11 0.61 -12.00 7.15
N ASN A 12 0.79 -13.32 7.22
CA ASN A 12 -0.22 -14.29 6.80
C ASN A 12 -1.16 -14.63 7.99
N LYS A 13 -1.60 -13.60 8.72
CA LYS A 13 -2.48 -13.71 9.87
C LYS A 13 -3.40 -12.49 9.92
N GLU A 14 -4.61 -12.70 10.41
CA GLU A 14 -5.55 -11.62 10.65
C GLU A 14 -4.93 -10.59 11.62
N LEU A 15 -5.11 -9.31 11.31
CA LEU A 15 -4.44 -8.24 12.07
C LEU A 15 -5.05 -8.04 13.46
N LEU A 16 -6.34 -8.37 13.63
CA LEU A 16 -7.12 -8.09 14.83
C LEU A 16 -7.64 -9.35 15.54
N SER A 17 -7.39 -10.54 14.98
CA SER A 17 -7.76 -11.83 15.58
C SER A 17 -6.62 -12.83 15.42
N ASN A 18 -6.54 -13.80 16.33
CA ASN A 18 -5.61 -14.92 16.21
C ASN A 18 -6.19 -16.07 15.37
N ASP A 19 -7.39 -15.90 14.81
CA ASP A 19 -8.13 -16.97 14.16
C ASP A 19 -7.80 -17.09 12.66
N ILE A 20 -6.87 -17.99 12.35
CA ILE A 20 -6.53 -18.35 10.97
C ILE A 20 -7.49 -19.37 10.34
N SER A 21 -8.46 -19.88 11.11
CA SER A 21 -9.39 -20.92 10.67
C SER A 21 -10.64 -20.37 10.00
N LEU A 22 -10.92 -19.08 10.17
CA LEU A 22 -12.07 -18.42 9.56
C LEU A 22 -11.81 -18.08 8.08
N PRO A 23 -12.81 -18.27 7.20
CA PRO A 23 -12.73 -17.79 5.82
C PRO A 23 -12.60 -16.26 5.79
N ILE A 24 -11.95 -15.72 4.76
CA ILE A 24 -11.64 -14.26 4.63
C ILE A 24 -12.88 -13.37 4.86
N SER A 25 -14.07 -13.83 4.48
CA SER A 25 -15.34 -13.11 4.68
C SER A 25 -15.80 -13.00 6.15
N GLN A 26 -15.20 -13.77 7.05
CA GLN A 26 -15.51 -13.81 8.48
C GLN A 26 -14.37 -13.26 9.35
N ARG A 27 -13.24 -12.88 8.75
CA ARG A 27 -12.13 -12.18 9.41
C ARG A 27 -12.51 -10.70 9.62
N ALA A 28 -11.87 -10.04 10.58
CA ALA A 28 -11.98 -8.60 10.75
C ALA A 28 -11.72 -7.90 9.41
N GLY A 29 -12.59 -6.95 9.04
CA GLY A 29 -12.54 -6.27 7.73
C GLY A 29 -11.34 -5.35 7.51
N THR A 30 -10.31 -5.43 8.35
CA THR A 30 -9.09 -4.63 8.28
C THR A 30 -7.96 -5.45 7.67
N ALA A 31 -7.69 -5.20 6.40
CA ALA A 31 -6.65 -5.86 5.63
C ALA A 31 -5.23 -5.29 5.85
N GLY A 32 -5.13 -4.04 6.32
CA GLY A 32 -3.86 -3.35 6.49
C GLY A 32 -3.95 -2.26 7.57
N TYR A 33 -2.78 -1.83 8.04
CA TYR A 33 -2.68 -0.76 9.02
C TYR A 33 -1.38 0.01 8.90
N CYS A 34 -1.52 1.33 8.84
CA CYS A 34 -0.43 2.31 8.77
C CYS A 34 -0.55 3.31 9.94
N PRO A 35 0.24 3.15 11.03
CA PRO A 35 0.20 4.05 12.19
C PRO A 35 0.86 5.41 11.96
N GLY A 36 1.58 5.62 10.85
CA GLY A 36 2.31 6.86 10.64
C GLY A 36 2.85 7.06 9.24
N ALA A 37 3.44 8.24 9.04
CA ALA A 37 3.97 8.62 7.74
C ALA A 37 5.43 8.18 7.56
N ILE A 38 5.86 8.10 6.31
CA ILE A 38 7.26 7.89 5.95
C ILE A 38 8.14 8.96 6.63
N CYS A 39 9.39 8.59 6.92
CA CYS A 39 10.36 9.43 7.64
C CYS A 39 10.01 9.74 9.11
N SER A 40 8.90 9.23 9.65
CA SER A 40 8.61 9.25 11.09
C SER A 40 9.15 8.01 11.83
N ASN A 41 9.00 7.98 13.15
CA ASN A 41 9.28 6.79 13.97
C ASN A 41 8.31 5.63 13.67
N LEU A 42 7.10 5.94 13.23
CA LEU A 42 6.03 4.98 12.90
C LEU A 42 5.85 4.85 11.38
N LYS A 43 6.96 4.91 10.63
CA LYS A 43 6.98 4.86 9.17
C LYS A 43 6.57 3.52 8.54
N PHE A 44 6.20 2.53 9.33
CA PHE A 44 5.92 1.18 8.85
C PHE A 44 4.42 0.96 8.65
N SER A 45 4.08 -0.10 7.93
CA SER A 45 2.73 -0.55 7.67
C SER A 45 2.68 -2.08 7.72
N ILE A 46 1.55 -2.61 8.15
CA ILE A 46 1.29 -4.05 8.26
C ILE A 46 0.18 -4.42 7.30
N ASN A 47 0.32 -5.54 6.60
CA ASN A 47 -0.65 -5.99 5.59
C ASN A 47 -0.94 -7.48 5.79
N GLU A 48 -2.20 -7.86 5.77
CA GLU A 48 -2.62 -9.26 5.71
C GLU A 48 -2.42 -9.81 4.30
N ASP A 49 -1.84 -11.00 4.22
CA ASP A 49 -1.69 -11.75 2.98
C ASP A 49 -2.87 -12.71 2.77
N PHE A 50 -3.70 -12.38 1.79
CA PHE A 50 -4.84 -13.19 1.38
C PHE A 50 -4.52 -14.15 0.22
N GLY A 51 -3.26 -14.22 -0.23
CA GLY A 51 -2.86 -15.06 -1.35
C GLY A 51 -3.25 -14.50 -2.72
N GLY A 52 -2.73 -15.13 -3.78
CA GLY A 52 -3.06 -14.80 -5.16
C GLY A 52 -2.82 -13.34 -5.56
N PHE A 53 -1.83 -12.67 -4.93
CA PHE A 53 -1.49 -11.26 -5.17
C PHE A 53 -2.56 -10.22 -4.82
N SER A 54 -3.66 -10.63 -4.20
CA SER A 54 -4.74 -9.73 -3.80
C SER A 54 -4.29 -8.67 -2.77
N ASN A 55 -3.29 -9.00 -1.93
CA ASN A 55 -2.67 -8.10 -0.96
C ASN A 55 -1.83 -6.98 -1.59
N MET A 56 -1.50 -7.04 -2.89
CA MET A 56 -0.76 -5.95 -3.56
C MET A 56 -1.51 -4.61 -3.51
N ILE A 57 -2.84 -4.66 -3.60
CA ILE A 57 -3.68 -3.45 -3.51
C ILE A 57 -3.63 -2.87 -2.10
N VAL A 58 -3.63 -3.74 -1.07
CA VAL A 58 -3.51 -3.35 0.33
C VAL A 58 -2.14 -2.71 0.59
N ILE A 59 -1.06 -3.32 0.10
CA ILE A 59 0.28 -2.74 0.20
C ILE A 59 0.33 -1.35 -0.45
N ALA A 60 -0.28 -1.18 -1.62
CA ALA A 60 -0.36 0.12 -2.28
C ALA A 60 -1.20 1.14 -1.48
N HIS A 61 -2.28 0.69 -0.84
CA HIS A 61 -3.12 1.49 0.05
C HIS A 61 -2.33 2.00 1.27
N GLU A 62 -1.66 1.09 1.98
CA GLU A 62 -0.87 1.46 3.16
C GLU A 62 0.35 2.31 2.81
N LEU A 63 0.94 2.11 1.62
CA LEU A 63 1.95 3.01 1.08
C LEU A 63 1.37 4.41 0.85
N GLY A 64 0.15 4.51 0.34
CA GLY A 64 -0.55 5.79 0.20
C GLY A 64 -0.70 6.52 1.53
N HIS A 65 -1.04 5.81 2.61
CA HIS A 65 -1.03 6.37 3.96
C HIS A 65 0.37 6.81 4.41
N ASN A 66 1.43 6.01 4.19
CA ASN A 66 2.79 6.44 4.50
C ASN A 66 3.19 7.72 3.73
N LEU A 67 2.67 7.92 2.52
CA LEU A 67 2.90 9.10 1.68
C LEU A 67 1.97 10.27 2.03
N GLY A 68 1.16 10.15 3.09
CA GLY A 68 0.37 11.24 3.66
C GLY A 68 -1.05 11.39 3.11
N ALA A 69 -1.57 10.43 2.34
CA ALA A 69 -2.98 10.46 1.94
C ALA A 69 -3.90 9.87 3.01
N ALA A 70 -5.01 10.55 3.28
CA ALA A 70 -6.17 9.96 3.93
C ALA A 70 -7.00 9.15 2.92
N HIS A 71 -8.00 8.41 3.41
CA HIS A 71 -8.93 7.73 2.51
C HIS A 71 -9.66 8.73 1.60
N ASP A 72 -10.00 8.30 0.38
CA ASP A 72 -10.70 9.15 -0.59
C ASP A 72 -12.10 9.57 -0.11
N ASP A 73 -12.75 8.77 0.72
CA ASP A 73 -14.05 9.06 1.32
C ASP A 73 -13.98 9.88 2.62
N PHE A 74 -12.79 10.29 3.05
CA PHE A 74 -12.61 11.14 4.23
C PHE A 74 -13.06 12.58 3.97
N TYR A 75 -12.75 13.13 2.79
CA TYR A 75 -13.10 14.49 2.41
C TYR A 75 -14.25 14.49 1.40
N ALA A 76 -15.28 15.32 1.63
CA ALA A 76 -16.49 15.34 0.80
C ALA A 76 -16.20 15.57 -0.71
N GLN A 77 -15.21 16.41 -1.03
CA GLN A 77 -14.79 16.69 -2.41
C GLN A 77 -14.01 15.55 -3.07
N CYS A 78 -13.56 14.58 -2.28
CA CYS A 78 -12.78 13.43 -2.73
C CYS A 78 -13.60 12.14 -2.81
N ILE A 79 -14.85 12.15 -2.30
CA ILE A 79 -15.73 10.99 -2.30
C ILE A 79 -15.91 10.51 -3.75
N PRO A 80 -15.39 9.34 -4.10
CA PRO A 80 -15.55 8.81 -5.45
C PRO A 80 -17.01 8.44 -5.68
N THR A 81 -17.49 8.53 -6.92
CA THR A 81 -18.75 7.87 -7.30
C THR A 81 -18.61 6.35 -7.10
N GLN A 82 -19.70 5.60 -6.94
CA GLN A 82 -19.64 4.15 -6.69
C GLN A 82 -18.78 3.38 -7.72
N ASN A 83 -18.69 3.88 -8.96
CA ASN A 83 -17.91 3.28 -10.05
C ASN A 83 -16.46 3.80 -10.13
N GLN A 84 -16.04 4.69 -9.22
CA GLN A 84 -14.75 5.39 -9.24
C GLN A 84 -13.93 5.14 -7.98
N ARG A 85 -14.07 3.99 -7.32
CA ARG A 85 -13.24 3.68 -6.15
C ARG A 85 -11.80 3.39 -6.59
N PHE A 86 -10.86 4.10 -5.98
CA PHE A 86 -9.42 4.04 -6.25
C PHE A 86 -8.70 3.33 -5.10
N ILE A 87 -7.37 3.22 -5.19
CA ILE A 87 -6.54 2.54 -4.18
C ILE A 87 -6.81 3.02 -2.75
N MET A 88 -7.04 4.33 -2.51
CA MET A 88 -7.27 4.88 -1.16
C MET A 88 -8.74 4.87 -0.71
N ALA A 89 -9.63 4.13 -1.36
CA ALA A 89 -10.98 3.94 -0.83
C ALA A 89 -10.93 3.12 0.48
N SER A 90 -11.74 3.50 1.48
CA SER A 90 -11.84 2.79 2.78
C SER A 90 -12.25 1.31 2.71
N SER A 91 -12.71 0.84 1.55
CA SER A 91 -13.08 -0.56 1.33
C SER A 91 -12.52 -1.02 -0.01
N LEU A 92 -12.06 -2.27 -0.06
CA LEU A 92 -11.56 -2.96 -1.26
C LEU A 92 -12.69 -3.32 -2.23
N THR A 93 -13.46 -2.32 -2.67
CA THR A 93 -14.53 -2.50 -3.67
C THR A 93 -14.33 -1.51 -4.81
N GLY A 94 -14.69 -1.92 -6.03
CA GLY A 94 -14.69 -1.05 -7.22
C GLY A 94 -13.63 -1.38 -8.28
N GLY A 95 -13.60 -0.58 -9.35
CA GLY A 95 -12.92 -0.92 -10.60
C GLY A 95 -11.55 -0.29 -10.84
N ASN A 96 -11.15 0.75 -10.11
CA ASN A 96 -9.89 1.48 -10.35
C ASN A 96 -8.80 1.16 -9.31
N LEU A 97 -8.76 -0.08 -8.83
CA LEU A 97 -7.83 -0.55 -7.78
C LEU A 97 -6.36 -0.65 -8.23
N ASN A 98 -6.06 -0.22 -9.46
CA ASN A 98 -4.72 -0.08 -10.00
C ASN A 98 -4.24 1.40 -10.07
N ARG A 99 -5.02 2.36 -9.56
CA ARG A 99 -4.73 3.80 -9.65
C ARG A 99 -5.07 4.54 -8.36
N PHE A 100 -4.28 5.56 -8.05
CA PHE A 100 -4.61 6.56 -7.04
C PHE A 100 -5.57 7.62 -7.62
N SER A 101 -6.45 8.16 -6.78
CA SER A 101 -7.33 9.27 -7.14
C SER A 101 -6.55 10.58 -7.32
N SER A 102 -7.17 11.60 -7.93
CA SER A 102 -6.59 12.95 -7.98
C SER A 102 -6.37 13.54 -6.58
N CYS A 103 -7.30 13.30 -5.65
CA CYS A 103 -7.16 13.74 -4.26
C CYS A 103 -5.98 13.09 -3.55
N SER A 104 -5.78 11.78 -3.74
CA SER A 104 -4.61 11.08 -3.21
C SER A 104 -3.32 11.69 -3.75
N ILE A 105 -3.26 11.95 -5.06
CA ILE A 105 -2.09 12.57 -5.71
C ILE A 105 -1.81 13.98 -5.16
N GLU A 106 -2.84 14.79 -4.92
CA GLU A 106 -2.69 16.12 -4.34
C GLU A 106 -2.17 16.06 -2.90
N GLN A 107 -2.67 15.12 -2.10
CA GLN A 107 -2.17 14.88 -0.75
C GLN A 107 -0.70 14.43 -0.76
N PHE A 108 -0.33 13.52 -1.68
CA PHE A 108 1.08 13.12 -1.84
C PHE A 108 1.97 14.31 -2.16
N LYS A 109 1.54 15.20 -3.08
CA LYS A 109 2.32 16.40 -3.41
C LYS A 109 2.47 17.30 -2.19
N SER A 110 1.39 17.55 -1.46
CA SER A 110 1.40 18.38 -0.25
C SER A 110 2.32 17.81 0.84
N PHE A 111 2.33 16.49 1.01
CA PHE A 111 3.16 15.82 2.00
C PHE A 111 4.63 15.72 1.57
N LEU A 112 4.90 15.37 0.32
CA LEU A 112 6.25 15.07 -0.18
C LEU A 112 7.02 16.30 -0.62
N LEU A 113 6.34 17.35 -1.10
CA LEU A 113 6.99 18.51 -1.73
C LEU A 113 6.92 19.75 -0.84
N ASN A 114 7.90 20.61 -0.98
CA ASN A 114 7.84 21.95 -0.40
C ASN A 114 6.74 22.79 -1.09
N PRO A 115 6.30 23.93 -0.50
CA PRO A 115 5.24 24.76 -1.09
C PRO A 115 5.52 25.29 -2.51
N SER A 116 6.80 25.37 -2.90
CA SER A 116 7.20 25.79 -4.25
C SER A 116 7.19 24.64 -5.27
N LEU A 117 6.94 23.40 -4.83
CA LEU A 117 6.96 22.18 -5.63
C LEU A 117 8.32 21.89 -6.32
N THR A 118 9.40 22.48 -5.83
CA THR A 118 10.75 22.38 -6.42
C THR A 118 11.66 21.39 -5.71
N GLY A 119 11.24 20.86 -4.57
CA GLY A 119 12.03 19.92 -3.78
C GLY A 119 11.20 19.23 -2.71
N ALA A 120 11.84 18.34 -1.96
CA ALA A 120 11.17 17.62 -0.89
C ALA A 120 10.76 18.54 0.28
N SER A 121 9.64 18.23 0.91
CA SER A 121 9.19 18.83 2.16
C SER A 121 10.13 18.48 3.31
N GLN A 122 10.02 19.17 4.44
CA GLN A 122 10.80 18.83 5.65
C GLN A 122 10.45 17.41 6.16
N GLN A 123 9.21 16.98 5.97
CA GLN A 123 8.68 15.69 6.38
C GLN A 123 9.27 14.56 5.51
N ALA A 124 9.62 14.83 4.25
CA ALA A 124 10.08 13.83 3.29
C ALA A 124 11.60 13.77 3.10
N GLN A 125 12.38 14.53 3.89
CA GLN A 125 13.84 14.63 3.71
C GLN A 125 14.56 13.28 3.74
N CYS A 126 14.04 12.30 4.51
CA CYS A 126 14.65 10.98 4.58
C CYS A 126 14.59 10.17 3.28
N LEU A 127 13.82 10.61 2.28
CA LEU A 127 13.70 9.94 0.97
C LEU A 127 14.77 10.41 -0.03
N LEU A 128 15.49 11.49 0.27
CA LEU A 128 16.49 12.07 -0.65
C LEU A 128 17.79 11.27 -0.73
N ASN A 129 18.06 10.38 0.22
CA ASN A 129 19.28 9.59 0.19
C ASN A 129 19.16 8.42 -0.80
N LYS A 130 20.22 8.19 -1.58
CA LYS A 130 20.35 6.99 -2.39
C LYS A 130 20.51 5.79 -1.46
N ALA A 131 19.83 4.68 -1.76
CA ALA A 131 20.05 3.44 -1.03
C ALA A 131 21.49 2.97 -1.29
N GLN A 132 22.29 2.84 -0.23
CA GLN A 132 23.65 2.29 -0.31
C GLN A 132 23.60 0.79 -0.03
N ASN A 133 24.45 0.02 -0.72
CA ASN A 133 24.56 -1.44 -0.57
C ASN A 133 23.23 -2.19 -0.79
N LEU A 134 22.52 -1.86 -1.87
CA LEU A 134 21.55 -2.80 -2.40
C LEU A 134 22.35 -3.97 -2.98
N VAL A 135 22.50 -5.05 -2.20
CA VAL A 135 22.54 -6.36 -2.84
C VAL A 135 21.17 -6.46 -3.49
N GLU A 136 21.13 -6.14 -4.78
CA GLU A 136 20.01 -6.46 -5.63
C GLU A 136 20.00 -7.99 -5.64
N ASN A 137 19.35 -8.57 -4.63
CA ASN A 137 18.97 -9.96 -4.70
C ASN A 137 18.19 -10.00 -6.01
N ASN A 138 18.65 -10.72 -7.03
CA ASN A 138 18.06 -10.83 -8.38
C ASN A 138 16.57 -11.29 -8.38
N LEU A 139 15.89 -11.22 -7.24
CA LEU A 139 14.47 -11.31 -6.94
C LEU A 139 13.63 -10.27 -7.70
N THR A 140 14.19 -9.14 -8.13
CA THR A 140 13.50 -8.12 -8.94
C THR A 140 13.96 -8.11 -10.38
N LYS A 141 14.09 -9.29 -11.02
CA LYS A 141 14.03 -9.29 -12.48
C LYS A 141 12.75 -8.56 -12.88
N ASP A 142 12.83 -7.63 -13.84
CA ASP A 142 11.71 -6.88 -14.42
C ASP A 142 10.72 -7.82 -15.13
N LYS A 143 10.13 -8.73 -14.36
CA LYS A 143 9.21 -9.76 -14.78
C LYS A 143 7.93 -9.58 -14.02
N GLN A 144 6.82 -9.58 -14.74
CA GLN A 144 5.50 -9.58 -14.16
C GLN A 144 5.26 -10.93 -13.47
N PRO A 145 4.46 -11.00 -12.39
CA PRO A 145 4.15 -12.25 -11.71
C PRO A 145 3.68 -13.37 -12.65
N GLY A 146 2.87 -13.02 -13.66
CA GLY A 146 2.37 -13.98 -14.66
C GLY A 146 3.44 -14.56 -15.60
N GLU A 147 4.64 -13.99 -15.67
CA GLU A 147 5.74 -14.52 -16.49
C GLU A 147 6.52 -15.66 -15.82
N PHE A 148 6.31 -15.88 -14.51
CA PHE A 148 6.99 -16.94 -13.76
C PHE A 148 6.08 -17.71 -12.80
N LEU A 149 4.81 -17.31 -12.65
CA LEU A 149 3.78 -18.06 -11.93
C LEU A 149 2.61 -18.36 -12.85
N SER A 150 2.35 -19.64 -13.07
CA SER A 150 1.23 -20.08 -13.88
C SER A 150 -0.11 -19.75 -13.19
N PRO A 151 -1.24 -19.73 -13.93
CA PRO A 151 -2.56 -19.62 -13.31
C PRO A 151 -2.78 -20.66 -12.20
N ASP A 152 -2.33 -21.90 -12.39
CA ASP A 152 -2.45 -22.96 -11.38
C ASP A 152 -1.64 -22.66 -10.12
N ASP A 153 -0.45 -22.08 -10.26
CA ASP A 153 0.38 -21.68 -9.11
C ASP A 153 -0.29 -20.55 -8.33
N GLN A 154 -0.91 -19.60 -9.02
CA GLN A 154 -1.67 -18.51 -8.39
C GLN A 154 -2.92 -19.03 -7.69
N CYS A 155 -3.62 -20.02 -8.26
CA CYS A 155 -4.77 -20.68 -7.63
C CYS A 155 -4.37 -21.42 -6.33
N LYS A 156 -3.22 -22.12 -6.31
CA LYS A 156 -2.68 -22.78 -5.10
C LYS A 156 -2.30 -21.80 -3.98
N MET A 157 -2.14 -20.52 -4.28
CA MET A 157 -1.89 -19.49 -3.26
C MET A 157 -3.18 -19.06 -2.55
N ILE A 158 -4.34 -19.37 -3.13
CA ILE A 158 -5.67 -18.98 -2.60
C ILE A 158 -6.39 -20.20 -1.97
N HIS A 159 -6.17 -21.39 -2.53
CA HIS A 159 -6.86 -22.64 -2.20
C HIS A 159 -5.89 -23.75 -1.77
#